data_AF-A0A1F4CIJ1-F1
#
_entry.id   AF-A0A1F4CIJ1-F1
#
_cell.length_a   1.000
_cell.length_b   1.000
_cell.length_c   1.000
_cell.angle_alpha   90.00
_cell.angle_beta   90.00
_cell.angle_gamma   90.00
#
_symmetry.space_group_name_H-M   'P 1'
#
loop_
_entity.id
_entity.type
_entity.pdbx_description
1 polymer ?
#
loop_
_entity_poly.entity_id
_entity_poly.type
_entity_poly.pdbx_seq_one_letter_code
_entity_poly.pdbx_strand_id
1 'polypeptide(L)'
;MTVAGAPRTSAQTEEFELVAVLEGKKLTLYLDRFATNEPVADAQIEVDSSTLKAAATQIAAGVYSLPGESFAKPGKYPLAISVQAGDSSDLLTVTLDLPQPVAGAAPVNAWDNRAVGGAAGALLLAGAALVAVRRQKSINQRGN
;
A
#
# COMPACT_ATOMS: atom_id res chain seq x y z
N MET A 1 8.13 -7.48 -2.94
CA MET A 1 6.81 -7.56 -3.61
C MET A 1 5.76 -7.25 -2.55
N THR A 2 5.28 -6.01 -2.51
CA THR A 2 4.25 -5.61 -1.53
C THR A 2 2.91 -6.03 -2.12
N VAL A 3 2.30 -7.08 -1.59
CA VAL A 3 0.89 -7.38 -1.90
C VAL A 3 0.09 -6.31 -1.17
N ALA A 4 -0.47 -5.35 -1.90
CA ALA A 4 -1.37 -4.37 -1.32
C ALA A 4 -2.63 -5.10 -0.84
N GLY A 5 -2.91 -5.07 0.46
CA GLY A 5 -4.12 -5.64 1.03
C GLY A 5 -5.36 -4.85 0.59
N ALA A 6 -6.54 -5.47 0.72
CA ALA A 6 -7.81 -4.81 0.47
C ALA A 6 -7.95 -3.50 1.28
N PRO A 7 -8.49 -2.41 0.69
CA PRO A 7 -8.78 -1.16 1.40
C PRO A 7 -9.62 -1.44 2.65
N ARG A 8 -9.21 -0.87 3.78
CA ARG A 8 -9.85 -1.08 5.06
C ARG A 8 -9.77 0.15 5.94
N THR A 9 -10.69 0.25 6.88
CA THR A 9 -10.72 1.30 7.87
C THR A 9 -11.41 0.82 9.15
N SER A 10 -11.21 1.52 10.26
CA SER A 10 -11.76 1.12 11.55
C SER A 10 -12.19 2.31 12.40
N ALA A 11 -13.20 2.11 13.22
CA ALA A 11 -13.67 3.05 14.23
C ALA A 11 -14.12 2.29 15.48
N GLN A 12 -14.18 2.98 16.60
CA GLN A 12 -14.56 2.41 17.89
C GLN A 12 -15.35 3.41 18.72
N THR A 13 -16.22 2.90 19.58
CA THR A 13 -16.95 3.61 20.64
C THR A 13 -16.71 2.90 21.96
N GLU A 14 -17.41 3.30 23.02
CA GLU A 14 -17.36 2.57 24.30
C GLU A 14 -17.97 1.17 24.20
N GLU A 15 -18.92 0.95 23.28
CA GLU A 15 -19.63 -0.32 23.12
C GLU A 15 -19.12 -1.19 21.97
N PHE A 16 -18.63 -0.58 20.90
CA PHE A 16 -18.37 -1.28 19.65
C PHE A 16 -16.99 -1.00 19.06
N GLU A 17 -16.40 -2.04 18.47
CA GLU A 17 -15.31 -1.93 17.50
C GLU A 17 -15.83 -2.33 16.13
N LEU A 18 -15.53 -1.52 15.11
CA LEU A 18 -15.91 -1.80 13.74
C LEU A 18 -14.71 -1.74 12.80
N VAL A 19 -14.58 -2.77 11.98
CA VAL A 19 -13.65 -2.80 10.84
C VAL A 19 -14.45 -2.94 9.55
N ALA A 20 -14.25 -2.00 8.62
CA ALA A 20 -14.83 -2.06 7.28
C ALA A 20 -13.75 -2.44 6.27
N VAL A 21 -14.03 -3.43 5.41
CA VAL A 21 -13.11 -3.94 4.39
C VAL A 21 -13.82 -3.98 3.03
N LEU A 22 -13.24 -3.33 2.02
CA LEU A 22 -13.75 -3.36 0.66
C LEU A 22 -12.99 -4.39 -0.18
N GLU A 23 -13.67 -5.45 -0.58
CA GLU A 23 -13.14 -6.49 -1.45
C GLU A 23 -13.94 -6.56 -2.75
N GLY A 24 -13.30 -6.21 -3.87
CA GLY A 24 -13.99 -6.11 -5.16
C GLY A 24 -15.13 -5.09 -5.11
N LYS A 25 -16.37 -5.57 -5.18
CA LYS A 25 -17.60 -4.77 -5.13
C LYS A 25 -18.43 -5.00 -3.87
N LYS A 26 -17.83 -5.54 -2.81
CA LYS A 26 -18.51 -5.86 -1.56
C LYS A 26 -17.81 -5.15 -0.40
N LEU A 27 -18.58 -4.36 0.36
CA LEU A 27 -18.13 -3.84 1.64
C LEU A 27 -18.54 -4.83 2.73
N THR A 28 -17.58 -5.31 3.50
CA THR A 28 -17.80 -6.21 4.65
C THR A 28 -17.49 -5.44 5.92
N LEU A 29 -18.38 -5.53 6.90
CA LEU A 29 -18.25 -4.91 8.20
C LEU A 29 -18.09 -6.01 9.25
N TYR A 30 -17.05 -5.90 10.07
CA TYR A 30 -16.83 -6.72 11.25
C TYR A 30 -17.18 -5.86 12.46
N LEU A 31 -18.05 -6.37 13.33
CA LEU A 31 -18.55 -5.66 14.49
C LEU A 31 -18.38 -6.52 15.73
N ASP A 32 -17.55 -6.03 16.65
CA ASP A 32 -17.20 -6.69 17.90
C ASP A 32 -17.51 -5.77 19.10
N ARG A 33 -17.70 -6.34 20.28
CA ARG A 33 -17.84 -5.58 21.53
C ARG A 33 -16.49 -4.99 21.93
N PHE A 34 -16.41 -3.69 22.21
CA PHE A 34 -15.16 -3.04 22.57
C PHE A 34 -14.51 -3.65 23.82
N ALA A 35 -15.30 -3.94 24.85
CA ALA A 35 -14.78 -4.45 26.12
C ALA A 35 -14.26 -5.90 26.06
N THR A 36 -14.82 -6.75 25.20
CA THR A 36 -14.59 -8.21 25.22
C THR A 36 -14.09 -8.78 23.90
N ASN A 37 -14.15 -8.01 22.82
CA ASN A 37 -13.87 -8.43 21.46
C ASN A 37 -14.75 -9.62 20.98
N GLU A 38 -15.95 -9.74 21.56
CA GLU A 38 -16.93 -10.73 21.14
C GLU A 38 -17.76 -10.23 19.96
N PRO A 39 -18.06 -11.09 18.97
CA PRO A 39 -18.81 -10.68 17.78
C PRO A 39 -20.24 -10.29 18.13
N VAL A 40 -20.71 -9.18 17.55
CA VAL A 40 -22.08 -8.67 17.75
C VAL A 40 -22.99 -9.19 16.66
N ALA A 41 -23.83 -10.18 16.99
CA ALA A 41 -24.89 -10.69 16.11
C ALA A 41 -26.17 -9.85 16.18
N ASP A 42 -27.04 -10.00 15.17
CA ASP A 42 -28.40 -9.44 15.11
C ASP A 42 -28.46 -7.91 15.25
N ALA A 43 -27.38 -7.21 14.84
CA ALA A 43 -27.35 -5.76 14.82
C ALA A 43 -28.03 -5.21 13.56
N GLN A 44 -28.79 -4.13 13.72
CA GLN A 44 -29.17 -3.29 12.59
C GLN A 44 -28.04 -2.31 12.32
N ILE A 45 -27.47 -2.35 11.11
CA ILE A 45 -26.37 -1.49 10.70
C ILE A 45 -26.78 -0.71 9.46
N GLU A 46 -26.73 0.62 9.55
CA GLU A 46 -26.94 1.53 8.43
C GLU A 46 -25.66 2.28 8.10
N VAL A 47 -25.25 2.25 6.84
CA VAL A 47 -24.08 2.97 6.33
C VAL A 47 -24.54 4.12 5.44
N ASP A 48 -24.11 5.32 5.78
CA ASP A 48 -24.33 6.55 5.03
C ASP A 48 -22.99 7.15 4.59
N SER A 49 -22.93 7.59 3.35
CA SER A 49 -21.82 8.27 2.71
C SER A 49 -22.36 9.14 1.58
N SER A 50 -21.53 9.99 0.99
CA SER A 50 -21.94 10.85 -0.12
C SER A 50 -22.48 10.10 -1.36
N THR A 51 -22.13 8.82 -1.53
CA THR A 51 -22.47 8.02 -2.71
C THR A 51 -23.30 6.78 -2.39
N LEU A 52 -23.62 6.53 -1.13
CA LEU A 52 -24.32 5.33 -0.67
C LEU A 52 -25.06 5.61 0.63
N LYS A 53 -26.33 5.19 0.68
CA LYS A 53 -27.09 5.02 1.92
C LYS A 53 -27.76 3.65 1.88
N ALA A 54 -27.33 2.72 2.73
CA ALA A 54 -27.80 1.34 2.68
C ALA A 54 -27.70 0.66 4.05
N ALA A 55 -28.61 -0.30 4.30
CA ALA A 55 -28.52 -1.21 5.43
C ALA A 55 -27.60 -2.40 5.08
N ALA A 56 -26.78 -2.84 6.04
CA ALA A 56 -25.95 -4.02 5.90
C ALA A 56 -26.74 -5.28 6.28
N THR A 57 -26.53 -6.36 5.53
CA THR A 57 -27.13 -7.67 5.81
C THR A 57 -26.15 -8.53 6.59
N GLN A 58 -26.59 -9.12 7.70
CA GLN A 58 -25.78 -10.06 8.44
C GLN A 58 -25.54 -11.33 7.63
N ILE A 59 -24.28 -11.79 7.58
CA ILE A 59 -23.88 -13.02 6.87
C ILE A 59 -23.22 -14.04 7.81
N ALA A 60 -22.75 -13.61 8.98
CA ALA A 60 -22.33 -14.44 10.11
C ALA A 60 -22.45 -13.63 11.41
N ALA A 61 -22.27 -14.25 12.58
CA ALA A 61 -22.19 -13.50 13.84
C ALA A 61 -21.06 -12.45 13.78
N GLY A 62 -21.38 -11.18 14.05
CA GLY A 62 -20.41 -10.08 13.95
C GLY A 62 -20.02 -9.68 12.52
N VAL A 63 -20.54 -10.33 11.47
CA VAL A 63 -20.14 -10.05 10.08
C VAL A 63 -21.35 -9.64 9.25
N TYR A 64 -21.26 -8.44 8.69
CA TYR A 64 -22.30 -7.83 7.88
C TYR A 64 -21.74 -7.43 6.52
N SER A 65 -22.60 -7.37 5.50
CA SER A 65 -22.17 -6.97 4.16
C SER A 65 -23.19 -6.11 3.44
N LEU A 66 -22.69 -5.26 2.56
CA LEU A 66 -23.48 -4.43 1.67
C LEU A 66 -22.77 -4.24 0.33
N PRO A 67 -23.51 -3.90 -0.75
CA PRO A 67 -22.91 -3.57 -2.04
C PRO A 67 -21.91 -2.41 -1.91
N GLY A 68 -20.75 -2.55 -2.56
CA GLY A 68 -19.61 -1.64 -2.47
C GLY A 68 -19.29 -0.91 -3.77
N GLU A 69 -20.14 -1.00 -4.80
CA GLU A 69 -19.92 -0.40 -6.12
C GLU A 69 -19.73 1.12 -6.07
N SER A 70 -20.37 1.78 -5.10
CA SER A 70 -20.23 3.22 -4.83
C SER A 70 -18.80 3.64 -4.46
N PHE A 71 -17.96 2.67 -4.07
CA PHE A 71 -16.55 2.85 -3.68
C PHE A 71 -15.57 2.29 -4.73
N ALA A 72 -15.99 2.03 -5.97
CA ALA A 72 -15.14 1.36 -6.96
C ALA A 72 -13.95 2.19 -7.49
N LYS A 73 -13.88 3.49 -7.16
CA LYS A 73 -12.85 4.40 -7.67
C LYS A 73 -11.90 4.80 -6.54
N PRO A 74 -10.62 5.09 -6.84
CA PRO A 74 -9.74 5.69 -5.86
C PRO A 74 -10.32 7.01 -5.32
N GLY A 75 -10.16 7.23 -4.02
CA GLY A 75 -10.75 8.37 -3.33
C GLY A 75 -10.88 8.14 -1.82
N LYS A 76 -11.30 9.19 -1.10
CA LYS A 76 -11.62 9.12 0.32
C LYS A 76 -13.13 9.19 0.49
N TYR A 77 -13.67 8.23 1.22
CA TYR A 77 -15.10 8.08 1.44
C TYR A 77 -15.40 8.17 2.93
N PRO A 78 -15.85 9.33 3.44
CA PRO A 78 -16.40 9.41 4.79
C PRO A 78 -17.64 8.53 4.90
N LEU A 79 -17.68 7.69 5.94
CA LEU A 79 -18.76 6.79 6.28
C LEU A 79 -19.28 7.18 7.67
N ALA A 80 -20.59 7.38 7.77
CA ALA A 80 -21.33 7.44 9.01
C ALA A 80 -22.08 6.10 9.17
N ILE A 81 -21.77 5.35 10.22
CA ILE A 81 -22.26 3.99 10.43
C ILE A 81 -23.06 3.96 11.73
N SER A 82 -24.39 3.87 11.62
CA SER A 82 -25.28 3.71 12.76
C SER A 82 -25.41 2.23 13.09
N VAL A 83 -25.21 1.87 14.35
CA VAL A 83 -25.32 0.50 14.85
C VAL A 83 -26.35 0.45 15.98
N GLN A 84 -27.32 -0.44 15.86
CA GLN A 84 -28.26 -0.80 16.94
C GLN A 84 -28.16 -2.29 17.23
N ALA A 85 -27.85 -2.67 18.47
CA ALA A 85 -27.79 -4.07 18.89
C ALA A 85 -28.37 -4.23 20.30
N GLY A 86 -29.56 -4.82 20.40
CA GLY A 86 -30.31 -4.86 21.66
C GLY A 86 -30.64 -3.45 22.15
N ASP A 87 -30.22 -3.13 23.38
CA ASP A 87 -30.41 -1.81 24.00
C ASP A 87 -29.26 -0.82 23.71
N SER A 88 -28.18 -1.27 23.07
CA SER A 88 -27.03 -0.43 22.71
C SER A 88 -27.22 0.21 21.34
N SER A 89 -26.93 1.51 21.22
CA SER A 89 -27.00 2.28 19.98
C SER A 89 -25.83 3.26 19.90
N ASP A 90 -25.13 3.28 18.77
CA ASP A 90 -23.99 4.19 18.56
C ASP A 90 -23.84 4.60 17.10
N LEU A 91 -23.18 5.74 16.90
CA LEU A 91 -22.77 6.25 15.58
C LEU A 91 -21.24 6.22 15.46
N LEU A 92 -20.72 5.41 14.53
CA LEU A 92 -19.31 5.32 14.21
C LEU A 92 -19.00 6.12 12.95
N THR A 93 -18.07 7.09 13.03
CA THR A 93 -17.64 7.87 11.86
C THR A 93 -16.22 7.50 11.47
N VAL A 94 -16.03 7.12 10.21
CA VAL A 94 -14.73 6.64 9.70
C VAL A 94 -14.53 7.07 8.25
N THR A 95 -13.29 7.10 7.76
CA THR A 95 -13.02 7.32 6.33
C THR A 95 -12.41 6.08 5.70
N LEU A 96 -13.04 5.56 4.65
CA LEU A 96 -12.49 4.52 3.80
C LEU A 96 -11.61 5.17 2.73
N ASP A 97 -10.29 4.93 2.80
CA ASP A 97 -9.29 5.49 1.88
C ASP A 97 -8.88 4.46 0.83
N LEU A 98 -9.13 4.78 -0.44
CA LEU A 98 -8.72 3.98 -1.59
C LEU A 98 -7.59 4.70 -2.33
N PRO A 99 -6.34 4.26 -2.17
CA PRO A 99 -5.21 4.91 -2.81
C PRO A 99 -5.29 4.77 -4.33
N GLN A 100 -4.87 5.83 -5.04
CA GLN A 100 -4.61 5.75 -6.47
C GLN A 100 -3.53 4.70 -6.71
N PRO A 101 -3.73 3.74 -7.64
CA PRO A 101 -2.67 2.86 -8.05
C PRO A 101 -1.52 3.71 -8.60
N VAL A 102 -0.37 3.68 -7.93
CA VAL A 102 0.84 4.25 -8.50
C VAL A 102 1.19 3.42 -9.73
N ALA A 103 1.07 4.02 -10.92
CA ALA A 103 1.60 3.43 -12.14
C ALA A 103 3.09 3.16 -11.88
N GLY A 104 3.44 1.88 -11.79
CA GLY A 104 4.79 1.47 -11.47
C GLY A 104 5.76 2.10 -12.46
N ALA A 105 6.82 2.71 -11.92
CA ALA A 105 8.06 2.90 -12.66
C ALA A 105 8.34 1.61 -13.44
N ALA A 106 8.55 1.75 -14.75
CA ALA A 106 8.85 0.62 -15.61
C ALA A 106 9.90 -0.26 -14.93
N PRO A 107 9.76 -1.60 -14.98
CA PRO A 107 10.82 -2.46 -14.49
C PRO A 107 12.07 -2.10 -15.29
N VAL A 108 13.03 -1.44 -14.64
CA VAL A 108 14.41 -1.52 -15.09
C VAL A 108 14.77 -2.99 -14.90
N ASN A 109 14.63 -3.74 -15.99
CA ASN A 109 15.23 -5.03 -16.24
C ASN A 109 16.66 -5.03 -15.67
N ALA A 110 16.79 -5.49 -14.42
CA ALA A 110 18.05 -5.65 -13.71
C ALA A 110 18.93 -6.80 -14.29
N TRP A 111 18.78 -7.12 -15.58
CA TRP A 111 19.54 -8.15 -16.27
C TRP A 111 19.92 -7.83 -17.72
N ASP A 112 19.56 -6.68 -18.30
CA ASP A 112 20.09 -6.27 -19.61
C ASP A 112 21.45 -5.57 -19.48
N ASN A 113 22.46 -6.34 -19.04
CA ASN A 113 23.85 -6.05 -19.33
C ASN A 113 24.13 -6.45 -20.79
N ARG A 114 23.61 -5.67 -21.76
CA ARG A 114 24.18 -5.66 -23.10
C ARG A 114 24.01 -4.30 -23.77
N ALA A 115 25.16 -3.64 -23.91
CA ALA A 115 25.47 -2.57 -24.85
C ALA A 115 24.96 -1.15 -24.53
N VAL A 116 25.68 -0.47 -23.62
CA VAL A 116 26.25 0.84 -23.98
C VAL A 116 27.75 0.78 -23.69
N GLY A 117 28.50 0.32 -24.69
CA GLY A 117 29.93 0.59 -24.79
C GLY A 117 30.12 2.00 -25.34
N GLY A 118 31.07 2.75 -24.76
CA GLY A 118 31.61 3.95 -25.39
C GLY A 118 31.76 5.14 -24.45
N ALA A 119 32.74 5.10 -23.54
CA ALA A 119 33.58 6.24 -23.13
C ALA A 119 34.43 5.92 -21.87
N ALA A 120 35.25 4.87 -21.90
CA ALA A 120 36.27 4.66 -20.85
C ALA A 120 37.53 3.93 -21.36
N GLY A 121 37.85 4.08 -22.65
CA GLY A 121 39.00 3.44 -23.29
C GLY A 121 40.19 4.37 -23.58
N ALA A 122 40.18 5.62 -23.10
CA ALA A 122 41.17 6.63 -23.48
C ALA A 122 42.15 7.04 -22.35
N LEU A 123 42.15 6.38 -21.18
CA LEU A 123 43.06 6.73 -20.07
C LEU A 123 43.98 5.59 -19.59
N LEU A 124 44.05 4.46 -20.30
CA LEU A 124 44.97 3.37 -19.98
C LEU A 124 46.10 3.12 -21.00
N LEU A 125 46.24 3.99 -22.01
CA LEU A 125 47.44 4.00 -22.89
C LEU A 125 48.38 5.19 -22.63
N ALA A 126 47.99 6.17 -21.81
CA ALA A 126 48.88 7.28 -21.43
C ALA A 126 49.78 6.96 -20.20
N GLY A 127 49.37 6.01 -19.35
CA GLY A 127 50.13 5.64 -18.14
C GLY A 127 51.35 4.74 -18.39
N ALA A 128 51.29 3.88 -19.40
CA ALA A 128 52.38 2.92 -19.69
C ALA A 128 53.58 3.56 -20.41
N ALA A 129 53.37 4.65 -21.16
CA ALA A 129 54.45 5.35 -21.88
C ALA A 129 55.38 6.16 -20.95
N LEU A 130 54.88 6.65 -19.81
CA LEU A 130 55.63 7.56 -18.93
C LEU A 130 56.57 6.82 -17.95
N VAL A 131 56.35 5.52 -17.73
CA VAL A 131 57.21 4.68 -16.87
C VAL A 131 58.39 4.07 -17.65
N ALA A 132 58.24 3.82 -18.96
CA ALA A 132 59.31 3.27 -19.79
C ALA A 132 60.45 4.28 -20.07
N VAL A 133 60.13 5.57 -20.26
CA VAL A 133 61.13 6.62 -20.57
C VAL A 133 62.02 6.99 -19.37
N ARG A 134 61.52 6.82 -18.13
CA ARG A 134 62.30 7.13 -16.92
C ARG A 134 63.38 6.10 -16.60
N ARG A 135 63.22 4.83 -17.04
CA ARG A 135 64.20 3.77 -16.77
C ARG A 135 65.43 3.80 -17.68
N GLN A 136 65.33 4.36 -18.88
CA GLN A 136 66.47 4.43 -19.80
C GLN A 136 67.44 5.58 -19.48
N LYS A 137 67.00 6.64 -18.77
CA LYS A 137 67.84 7.82 -18.50
C LYS A 137 68.75 7.69 -17.26
N SER A 138 68.63 6.63 -16.47
CA SER A 138 69.45 6.40 -15.27
C SER A 138 70.54 5.34 -15.42
N ILE A 139 70.63 4.66 -16.57
CA ILE A 139 71.61 3.58 -16.83
C ILE A 139 72.80 4.06 -17.68
N ASN A 140 72.74 5.26 -18.27
CA ASN A 140 73.78 5.80 -19.15
C ASN A 140 74.70 6.88 -18.53
N GLN A 141 74.95 6.85 -17.22
CA GLN A 141 75.98 7.69 -16.57
C GLN A 141 76.99 6.88 -15.74
N ARG A 142 77.54 5.83 -16.33
CA ARG A 142 78.83 5.23 -15.93
C ARG A 142 79.58 4.79 -17.19
N GLY A 143 80.64 5.51 -17.54
CA GLY A 143 81.67 5.05 -18.48
C GLY A 143 81.82 5.87 -19.76
N ASN A 144 82.39 7.07 -19.65
CA ASN A 144 83.57 7.41 -20.43
C ASN A 144 84.71 7.57 -19.43
#